data_AF-A0A533X7T8-F1
#
_entry.id   AF-A0A533X7T8-F1
#
_cell.length_a   1.000
_cell.length_b   1.000
_cell.length_c   1.000
_cell.angle_alpha   90.00
_cell.angle_beta   90.00
_cell.angle_gamma   90.00
#
_symmetry.space_group_name_H-M   'P 1'
#
loop_
_entity.id
_entity.type
_entity.pdbx_description
1 polymer ?
#
loop_
_entity_poly.entity_id
_entity_poly.type
_entity_poly.pdbx_seq_one_letter_code
_entity_poly.pdbx_strand_id
1 'polypeptide(L)'
;MAKNRWMAAVLNLLIWGVGYLYLEKRTTFAKLIALGWVVSHSAWLIPHGQYSLPLTYQVISITGFLISDFAFGYDAYQLAKEPPSLEGGRLPRSG
;
A
#
# COMPACT_ATOMS: atom_id res chain seq x y z
N MET A 1 4.13 19.91 -13.81
CA MET A 1 3.63 20.53 -12.56
C MET A 1 4.10 19.68 -11.39
N ALA A 2 4.63 20.29 -10.33
CA ALA A 2 4.96 19.56 -9.11
C ALA A 2 3.66 19.03 -8.49
N LYS A 3 3.61 17.73 -8.22
CA LYS A 3 2.44 17.08 -7.62
C LYS A 3 2.31 17.48 -6.15
N ASN A 4 1.09 17.77 -5.71
CA ASN A 4 0.86 18.30 -4.36
C ASN A 4 0.99 17.18 -3.31
N ARG A 5 1.97 17.29 -2.42
CA ARG A 5 2.22 16.32 -1.34
C ARG A 5 1.05 16.20 -0.37
N TRP A 6 0.34 17.32 -0.13
CA TRP A 6 -0.83 17.34 0.72
C TRP A 6 -2.00 16.56 0.09
N MET A 7 -2.19 16.73 -1.22
CA MET A 7 -3.17 15.95 -1.98
C MET A 7 -2.83 14.45 -1.93
N ALA A 8 -1.55 14.08 -2.06
CA ALA A 8 -1.12 12.69 -1.94
C ALA A 8 -1.45 12.10 -0.55
N ALA A 9 -1.25 12.87 0.52
CA ALA A 9 -1.59 12.44 1.88
C ALA A 9 -3.10 12.21 2.05
N VAL A 10 -3.93 13.14 1.54
CA VAL A 10 -5.40 12.97 1.55
C VAL A 10 -5.82 11.75 0.75
N LEU A 11 -5.27 11.55 -0.44
CA LEU A 11 -5.58 10.38 -1.26
C LEU A 11 -5.23 9.08 -0.55
N ASN A 12 -4.07 9.01 0.12
CA ASN A 12 -3.69 7.84 0.92
C ASN A 12 -4.53 7.67 2.19
N LEU A 13 -5.08 8.73 2.77
CA LEU A 13 -6.01 8.63 3.90
C LEU A 13 -7.34 8.01 3.49
N LEU A 14 -7.84 8.38 2.31
CA LEU A 14 -9.13 7.89 1.79
C LEU A 14 -9.03 6.49 1.21
N ILE A 15 -7.99 6.22 0.42
CA ILE A 15 -7.76 4.94 -0.25
C ILE A 15 -6.27 4.65 -0.20
N TRP A 16 -5.90 3.62 0.56
CA TRP A 16 -4.51 3.20 0.69
C TRP A 16 -3.88 2.93 -0.69
N GLY A 17 -2.66 3.43 -0.90
CA GLY A 17 -1.91 3.26 -2.15
C GLY A 17 -2.12 4.37 -3.18
N VAL A 18 -3.27 5.06 -3.18
CA VAL A 18 -3.61 6.03 -4.25
C VAL A 18 -2.74 7.28 -4.22
N GLY A 19 -2.32 7.74 -3.04
CA GLY A 19 -1.37 8.85 -2.92
C GLY A 19 0.01 8.52 -3.49
N TYR A 20 0.46 7.28 -3.35
CA TYR A 20 1.71 6.80 -3.96
C TYR A 20 1.62 6.72 -5.48
N LEU A 21 0.48 6.25 -6.02
CA LEU A 21 0.18 6.29 -7.46
C LEU A 21 0.14 7.73 -7.97
N TYR A 22 -0.54 8.63 -7.25
CA TYR A 22 -0.58 10.04 -7.61
C TYR A 22 0.83 10.60 -7.72
N LEU A 23 1.70 10.37 -6.73
CA LEU A 23 3.09 10.84 -6.78
C LEU A 23 4.01 10.06 -7.74
N GLU A 24 3.54 9.00 -8.41
CA GLU A 24 4.36 8.08 -9.22
C GLU A 24 5.57 7.50 -8.47
N LYS A 25 5.47 7.40 -7.14
CA LYS A 25 6.50 6.82 -6.28
C LYS A 25 6.06 5.46 -5.77
N ARG A 26 6.99 4.50 -5.69
CA ARG A 26 6.73 3.13 -5.19
C ARG A 26 5.51 2.50 -5.87
N THR A 27 5.45 2.60 -7.19
CA THR A 27 4.26 2.24 -7.99
C THR A 27 3.87 0.76 -7.86
N THR A 28 4.85 -0.15 -7.71
CA THR A 28 4.59 -1.58 -7.46
C THR A 28 3.89 -1.78 -6.11
N PHE A 29 4.42 -1.21 -5.04
CA PHE A 29 3.80 -1.23 -3.71
C PHE A 29 2.38 -0.65 -3.75
N ALA A 30 2.23 0.50 -4.40
CA ALA A 30 0.97 1.20 -4.52
C ALA A 30 -0.10 0.37 -5.25
N LYS A 31 0.28 -0.33 -6.33
CA LYS A 31 -0.61 -1.24 -7.06
C LYS A 31 -1.03 -2.44 -6.21
N LEU A 32 -0.10 -3.04 -5.46
CA LEU A 32 -0.40 -4.19 -4.62
C LEU A 32 -1.32 -3.84 -3.45
N ILE A 33 -1.10 -2.71 -2.79
CA ILE A 33 -2.01 -2.23 -1.74
C ILE A 33 -3.39 -1.90 -2.31
N ALA A 34 -3.46 -1.20 -3.45
CA ALA A 34 -4.74 -0.91 -4.08
C ALA A 34 -5.48 -2.21 -4.47
N LEU A 35 -4.75 -3.22 -4.97
CA LEU A 35 -5.33 -4.53 -5.27
C LEU A 35 -5.84 -5.23 -4.01
N GLY A 36 -5.06 -5.26 -2.94
CA GLY A 36 -5.47 -5.85 -1.66
C GLY A 36 -6.72 -5.18 -1.08
N TRP A 37 -6.81 -3.85 -1.18
CA TRP A 37 -7.99 -3.08 -0.80
C TRP A 37 -9.21 -3.43 -1.66
N VAL A 38 -9.07 -3.49 -2.99
CA VAL A 38 -10.17 -3.87 -3.89
C VAL A 38 -10.65 -5.30 -3.62
N VAL A 39 -9.73 -6.25 -3.44
CA VAL A 39 -10.08 -7.65 -3.15
C VAL A 39 -10.83 -7.74 -1.82
N SER A 40 -10.35 -7.11 -0.75
CA SER A 40 -11.05 -7.16 0.55
C SER A 40 -12.43 -6.49 0.50
N HIS A 41 -12.56 -5.38 -0.22
CA HIS A 41 -13.84 -4.68 -0.37
C HIS A 41 -14.81 -5.41 -1.30
N SER A 42 -14.32 -6.22 -2.25
CA SER A 42 -15.18 -7.05 -3.09
C SER A 42 -15.98 -8.09 -2.29
N ALA A 43 -15.53 -8.45 -1.08
CA ALA A 43 -16.28 -9.33 -0.18
C ALA A 43 -17.67 -8.76 0.17
N TRP A 44 -17.85 -7.44 0.15
CA TRP A 44 -19.12 -6.77 0.42
C TRP A 44 -20.19 -7.03 -0.64
N LEU A 45 -19.79 -7.49 -1.83
CA LEU A 45 -20.72 -7.87 -2.90
C LEU A 45 -21.38 -9.24 -2.63
N ILE A 46 -20.91 -9.97 -1.62
CA ILE A 46 -21.44 -11.28 -1.26
C ILE A 46 -22.64 -11.09 -0.34
N PRO A 47 -23.83 -11.59 -0.73
CA PRO A 47 -25.01 -11.56 0.14
C PRO A 47 -24.72 -12.29 1.44
N HIS A 48 -25.00 -11.64 2.56
CA HIS A 48 -24.84 -12.21 3.90
C HIS A 48 -26.09 -11.95 4.73
N GLY A 49 -26.43 -12.92 5.58
CA GLY A 49 -27.53 -12.78 6.53
C GLY A 49 -27.14 -11.89 7.70
N GLN A 50 -28.13 -11.41 8.46
CA GLN A 50 -27.90 -10.52 9.61
C GLN A 50 -26.98 -11.10 10.69
N TYR A 51 -26.79 -12.43 10.74
CA TYR A 51 -26.12 -13.13 11.85
C TYR A 51 -24.92 -13.99 11.43
N SER A 52 -24.57 -14.06 10.14
CA SER A 52 -23.42 -14.84 9.70
C SER A 52 -22.80 -14.31 8.43
N LEU A 53 -21.47 -14.18 8.46
CA LEU A 53 -20.66 -13.92 7.29
C LEU A 53 -20.35 -15.26 6.61
N PRO A 54 -20.68 -15.43 5.32
CA PRO A 54 -20.32 -16.60 4.56
C PRO A 54 -18.81 -16.86 4.63
N LEU A 55 -18.38 -18.12 4.61
CA LEU A 55 -16.96 -18.47 4.54
C LEU A 55 -16.26 -17.76 3.37
N THR A 56 -16.95 -17.62 2.23
CA THR A 56 -16.46 -16.89 1.06
C THR A 56 -16.13 -15.42 1.35
N TYR A 57 -16.94 -14.75 2.18
CA TYR A 57 -16.65 -13.37 2.63
C TYR A 57 -15.35 -13.32 3.41
N GLN A 58 -15.18 -14.24 4.37
CA GLN A 58 -14.00 -14.29 5.23
C GLN A 58 -12.74 -14.59 4.41
N VAL A 59 -12.81 -15.57 3.50
CA VAL A 59 -11.69 -15.96 2.64
C VAL A 59 -11.25 -14.81 1.73
N ILE A 60 -12.20 -14.11 1.09
CA ILE A 60 -11.88 -12.97 0.21
C ILE A 60 -11.30 -11.81 1.00
N SER A 61 -11.89 -11.50 2.18
CA SER A 61 -11.38 -10.45 3.07
C SER A 61 -9.95 -10.74 3.51
N ILE A 62 -9.69 -11.94 4.02
CA ILE A 62 -8.35 -12.39 4.44
C ILE A 62 -7.37 -12.34 3.27
N THR A 63 -7.78 -12.79 2.09
CA THR A 63 -6.94 -12.75 0.89
C THR A 63 -6.50 -11.32 0.55
N GLY A 64 -7.43 -10.36 0.59
CA GLY A 64 -7.12 -8.94 0.38
C GLY A 64 -6.15 -8.38 1.42
N PHE A 65 -6.29 -8.78 2.69
CA PHE A 65 -5.34 -8.42 3.74
C PHE A 65 -3.95 -9.02 3.50
N LEU A 66 -3.86 -10.30 3.16
CA LEU A 66 -2.58 -10.96 2.87
C LEU A 66 -1.84 -10.32 1.69
N ILE A 67 -2.55 -9.90 0.64
CA ILE A 67 -1.96 -9.14 -0.47
C ILE A 67 -1.36 -7.82 0.03
N SER A 68 -2.08 -7.13 0.93
CA SER A 68 -1.62 -5.86 1.52
C SER A 68 -0.40 -6.07 2.41
N ASP A 69 -0.40 -7.08 3.28
CA ASP A 69 0.73 -7.42 4.14
C ASP A 69 1.98 -7.79 3.33
N PHE A 70 1.79 -8.57 2.25
CA PHE A 70 2.87 -8.87 1.31
C PHE A 70 3.42 -7.59 0.66
N ALA A 71 2.55 -6.65 0.26
CA ALA A 71 2.97 -5.38 -0.30
C ALA A 71 3.84 -4.59 0.70
N PHE A 72 3.39 -4.46 1.95
CA PHE A 72 4.15 -3.80 3.02
C PHE A 72 5.49 -4.48 3.28
N GLY A 73 5.51 -5.81 3.39
CA GLY A 73 6.74 -6.58 3.60
C GLY A 73 7.73 -6.42 2.44
N TYR A 74 7.24 -6.46 1.20
CA TYR A 74 8.06 -6.24 0.02
C TYR A 74 8.63 -4.83 -0.03
N ASP A 75 7.83 -3.80 0.23
CA ASP A 75 8.31 -2.41 0.22
C ASP A 75 9.35 -2.16 1.32
N ALA A 76 9.13 -2.69 2.53
CA ALA A 76 10.10 -2.63 3.62
C ALA A 76 11.42 -3.34 3.27
N TYR A 77 11.34 -4.49 2.61
CA TYR A 77 12.52 -5.23 2.14
C TYR A 77 13.30 -4.46 1.08
N GLN A 78 12.61 -3.83 0.12
CA GLN A 78 13.26 -3.00 -0.91
C GLN A 78 13.94 -1.78 -0.29
N LEU A 79 13.31 -1.14 0.70
CA LEU A 79 13.92 -0.03 1.44
C LEU A 79 15.15 -0.45 2.23
N ALA A 80 15.13 -1.63 2.86
CA ALA A 80 16.26 -2.13 3.62
C ALA A 80 17.44 -2.52 2.72
N LYS A 81 17.18 -2.85 1.45
CA LYS A 81 18.20 -3.15 0.44
C LYS A 81 18.83 -1.91 -0.16
N GLU A 82 18.08 -0.81 -0.25
CA GLU A 82 18.64 0.45 -0.72
C GLU A 82 19.71 0.91 0.29
N PRO A 83 20.99 1.07 -0.11
CA PRO A 83 21.96 1.69 0.79
C PRO A 83 21.42 3.06 1.18
N PRO A 84 21.69 3.55 2.40
CA PRO A 84 21.19 4.85 2.84
C PRO A 84 21.65 5.89 1.83
N SER A 85 20.74 6.30 0.95
CA SER A 85 21.02 7.37 0.03
C SER A 85 21.23 8.60 0.89
N LEU A 86 22.37 9.26 0.70
CA LEU A 86 22.73 10.49 1.37
C LEU A 86 21.82 11.62 0.87
N GLU A 87 20.51 11.53 1.11
CA GLU A 87 19.62 12.68 1.10
C GLU A 87 19.95 13.52 2.34
N GLY A 88 21.05 14.27 2.28
CA GLY A 88 21.26 15.42 3.16
C GLY A 88 22.63 15.64 3.81
N GLY A 89 23.71 14.95 3.44
CA GLY A 89 25.00 15.25 4.07
C GLY A 89 26.20 14.56 3.44
N ARG A 90 27.18 15.35 3.03
CA ARG A 90 28.50 14.90 2.55
C ARG A 90 29.06 13.83 3.48
N LEU A 91 29.63 12.77 2.90
CA LEU A 91 30.56 11.91 3.62
C LEU A 91 31.70 12.79 4.16
N PRO A 92 32.13 12.64 5.42
CA PRO A 92 33.41 13.21 5.83
C PRO A 92 34.46 12.57 4.93
N ARG A 93 35.21 13.42 4.21
CA ARG A 93 36.44 12.99 3.55
C ARG A 93 37.35 12.47 4.66
N SER A 94 37.57 11.16 4.71
CA SER A 94 38.67 10.57 5.45
C SER A 94 39.96 11.08 4.81
N GLY A 95 40.60 12.04 5.48
CA GLY A 95 42.00 12.38 5.25
C GLY A 95 42.92 11.29 5.78
#